data_AF-A0A966NYS8-F1
#
_entry.id   AF-A0A966NYS8-F1
#
_cell.length_a   1.000
_cell.length_b   1.000
_cell.length_c   1.000
_cell.angle_alpha   90.00
_cell.angle_beta   90.00
_cell.angle_gamma   90.00
#
_symmetry.space_group_name_H-M   'P 1'
#
loop_
_entity.id
_entity.type
_entity.pdbx_description
1 polymer ?
#
loop_
_entity_poly.entity_id
_entity_poly.type
_entity_poly.pdbx_seq_one_letter_code
_entity_poly.pdbx_strand_id
1 'polypeptide(L)'
;MEVSLTESNLVRHRGFRIASMPLGVVLVIALAVTMFVFPVRTWLHQREVLAQRESEYRAYEDVVETLQDQILYLKTPEGLRDAIRTQLGYLQPNERRLPMMDIPALSATLPERWPYTLVSGALVVRTIEVADRRAKGEIPLQPLTP
;
A
#
# COMPACT_ATOMS: atom_id res chain seq x y z
N MET A 1 10.36 -97.28 -12.94
CA MET A 1 9.36 -96.67 -13.82
C MET A 1 8.39 -95.92 -12.90
N GLU A 2 8.59 -94.61 -12.69
CA GLU A 2 8.10 -93.53 -13.57
C GLU A 2 6.56 -93.55 -13.61
N VAL A 3 5.77 -92.51 -13.36
CA VAL A 3 5.84 -91.06 -13.10
C VAL A 3 4.45 -90.80 -12.47
N SER A 4 4.15 -89.89 -11.55
CA SER A 4 4.11 -88.44 -11.73
C SER A 4 3.55 -87.81 -10.44
N LEU A 5 4.43 -87.18 -9.67
CA LEU A 5 4.06 -86.12 -8.76
C LEU A 5 4.15 -84.83 -9.58
N THR A 6 3.03 -84.34 -10.09
CA THR A 6 2.97 -82.99 -10.67
C THR A 6 1.92 -82.20 -9.92
N GLU A 7 2.44 -81.60 -8.85
CA GLU A 7 1.99 -80.40 -8.15
C GLU A 7 0.92 -79.60 -8.87
N SER A 8 -0.27 -79.55 -8.27
CA SER A 8 -1.29 -78.54 -8.55
C SER A 8 -0.87 -77.21 -7.91
N ASN A 9 -0.01 -76.46 -8.60
CA ASN A 9 0.27 -75.07 -8.23
C ASN A 9 -0.88 -74.17 -8.67
N LEU A 10 -1.94 -74.12 -7.87
CA LEU A 10 -2.99 -73.11 -7.97
C LEU A 10 -2.53 -71.87 -7.20
N VAL A 11 -1.85 -70.96 -7.91
CA VAL A 11 -1.45 -69.65 -7.42
C VAL A 11 -2.68 -68.91 -6.90
N ARG A 12 -2.71 -68.71 -5.58
CA ARG A 12 -3.72 -68.00 -4.81
C ARG A 12 -3.70 -66.50 -5.15
N HIS A 13 -4.28 -66.10 -6.28
CA HIS A 13 -4.47 -64.69 -6.66
C HIS A 13 -5.66 -64.02 -5.94
N ARG A 14 -5.78 -64.19 -4.62
CA ARG A 14 -6.89 -63.61 -3.83
C ARG A 14 -6.48 -62.40 -2.98
N GLY A 15 -5.19 -62.07 -2.90
CA GLY A 15 -4.66 -60.95 -2.11
C GLY A 15 -4.49 -59.63 -2.85
N PHE A 16 -4.35 -59.64 -4.18
CA PHE A 16 -3.97 -58.42 -4.93
C PHE A 16 -5.12 -57.40 -5.08
N ARG A 17 -6.37 -57.85 -4.98
CA ARG A 17 -7.55 -56.96 -5.04
C ARG A 17 -7.80 -56.16 -3.77
N ILE A 18 -7.37 -56.67 -2.61
CA ILE A 18 -7.58 -56.00 -1.32
C ILE A 18 -6.52 -54.91 -1.11
N ALA A 19 -5.29 -55.15 -1.60
CA ALA A 19 -4.21 -54.16 -1.56
C ALA A 19 -4.42 -52.97 -2.51
N SER A 20 -5.11 -53.15 -3.65
CA SER A 20 -5.40 -52.06 -4.61
C SER A 20 -6.68 -51.27 -4.31
N MET A 21 -7.54 -51.77 -3.42
CA MET A 21 -8.77 -51.10 -2.99
C MET A 21 -8.56 -49.70 -2.38
N PRO A 22 -7.60 -49.46 -1.46
CA PRO A 22 -7.33 -48.10 -0.97
C PRO A 22 -6.85 -47.17 -2.08
N LEU A 23 -6.08 -47.68 -3.04
CA LEU A 23 -5.57 -46.88 -4.16
C LEU A 23 -6.72 -46.40 -5.07
N GLY A 24 -7.70 -47.25 -5.33
CA GLY A 24 -8.91 -46.87 -6.09
C GLY A 24 -9.73 -45.79 -5.39
N VAL A 25 -9.90 -45.88 -4.07
CA VAL A 25 -10.64 -44.86 -3.28
C VAL A 25 -9.93 -43.52 -3.33
N VAL A 26 -8.60 -43.49 -3.15
CA VAL A 26 -7.82 -42.25 -3.25
C VAL A 26 -7.96 -41.62 -4.63
N LEU A 27 -7.97 -42.43 -5.70
CA LEU A 27 -8.09 -41.94 -7.07
C LEU A 27 -9.47 -41.34 -7.36
N VAL A 28 -10.54 -41.94 -6.85
CA VAL A 28 -11.91 -41.41 -6.95
C VAL A 28 -12.06 -40.10 -6.17
N ILE A 29 -11.50 -40.03 -4.95
CA ILE A 29 -11.51 -38.80 -4.15
C ILE A 29 -10.72 -37.70 -4.86
N ALA A 30 -9.55 -38.01 -5.43
CA ALA A 30 -8.75 -37.05 -6.18
C ALA A 30 -9.49 -36.51 -7.41
N LEU A 31 -10.22 -37.36 -8.13
CA LEU A 31 -11.09 -36.95 -9.24
C LEU A 31 -12.23 -36.04 -8.77
N ALA A 32 -12.93 -36.42 -7.70
CA ALA A 32 -14.02 -35.62 -7.15
C ALA A 32 -13.53 -34.25 -6.65
N VAL A 33 -12.40 -34.21 -5.95
CA VAL A 33 -11.77 -32.97 -5.49
C VAL A 33 -11.37 -32.11 -6.68
N THR A 34 -10.75 -32.68 -7.70
CA THR A 34 -10.35 -31.91 -8.90
C THR A 34 -11.57 -31.35 -9.63
N MET A 35 -12.64 -32.13 -9.76
CA MET A 35 -13.85 -31.73 -10.48
C MET A 35 -14.65 -30.63 -9.76
N PHE A 36 -14.50 -30.48 -8.44
CA PHE A 36 -15.25 -29.49 -7.66
C PHE A 36 -14.38 -28.34 -7.13
N VAL A 37 -13.19 -28.62 -6.59
CA VAL A 37 -12.35 -27.60 -5.95
C VAL A 37 -11.68 -26.69 -6.98
N PHE A 38 -11.21 -27.26 -8.10
CA PHE A 38 -10.57 -26.47 -9.17
C PHE A 38 -11.52 -25.41 -9.76
N PRO A 39 -12.74 -25.76 -10.24
CA PRO A 39 -13.64 -24.76 -10.78
C PRO A 39 -14.10 -23.72 -9.75
N VAL A 40 -14.34 -24.10 -8.49
CA VAL A 40 -14.71 -23.13 -7.44
C VAL A 40 -13.58 -22.15 -7.16
N ARG A 41 -12.33 -22.63 -7.05
CA ARG A 41 -11.16 -21.74 -6.89
C ARG A 41 -10.97 -20.83 -8.09
N THR A 42 -11.09 -21.35 -9.30
CA THR A 42 -10.99 -20.55 -10.53
C THR A 42 -12.08 -19.48 -10.59
N TRP A 43 -13.32 -19.81 -10.25
CA TRP A 43 -14.41 -18.84 -10.23
C TRP A 43 -14.18 -17.72 -9.21
N LEU A 44 -13.73 -18.04 -7.99
CA LEU A 44 -13.37 -17.04 -6.98
C LEU A 44 -12.22 -16.14 -7.46
N HIS A 45 -11.17 -16.72 -8.03
CA HIS A 45 -10.03 -15.97 -8.54
C HIS A 45 -10.41 -15.07 -9.73
N GLN A 46 -11.27 -15.55 -10.62
CA GLN A 46 -11.81 -14.75 -11.72
C GLN A 46 -12.60 -13.55 -11.20
N ARG A 47 -13.40 -13.72 -10.13
CA ARG A 47 -14.15 -12.60 -9.53
C ARG A 47 -13.23 -11.55 -8.92
N GLU A 48 -12.16 -11.96 -8.26
CA GLU A 48 -11.15 -11.05 -7.72
C GLU A 48 -10.46 -10.26 -8.83
N VAL A 49 -10.03 -10.95 -9.90
CA VAL A 49 -9.39 -10.31 -11.06
C VAL A 49 -10.37 -9.35 -11.75
N LEU A 50 -11.64 -9.73 -11.92
CA LEU A 50 -12.67 -8.85 -12.49
C LEU A 50 -12.91 -7.63 -11.59
N ALA A 51 -12.99 -7.79 -10.28
CA ALA A 51 -13.16 -6.68 -9.34
C ALA A 51 -11.95 -5.73 -9.37
N GLN A 52 -10.73 -6.27 -9.46
CA GLN A 52 -9.51 -5.47 -9.57
C GLN A 52 -9.49 -4.68 -10.88
N ARG A 53 -9.78 -5.32 -12.02
CA ARG A 53 -9.82 -4.64 -13.32
C ARG A 53 -10.90 -3.58 -13.38
N GLU A 54 -12.09 -3.86 -12.87
CA GLU A 54 -13.18 -2.89 -12.77
C GLU A 54 -12.76 -1.67 -11.95
N SER A 55 -12.07 -1.86 -10.81
CA SER A 55 -11.57 -0.73 -10.01
C SER A 55 -10.51 0.10 -10.74
N GLU A 56 -9.67 -0.55 -11.54
CA GLU A 56 -8.64 0.10 -12.35
C GLU A 56 -9.27 0.92 -13.49
N TYR A 57 -10.29 0.39 -14.16
CA TYR A 57 -11.02 1.12 -15.21
C TYR A 57 -11.76 2.34 -14.68
N ARG A 58 -12.41 2.25 -13.51
CA ARG A 58 -13.07 3.40 -12.88
C ARG A 58 -12.09 4.51 -12.55
N ALA A 59 -10.90 4.16 -12.06
CA ALA A 59 -9.87 5.15 -11.80
C ALA A 59 -9.44 5.90 -13.08
N TYR A 60 -9.36 5.21 -14.23
CA TYR A 60 -9.06 5.88 -15.50
C TYR A 60 -10.23 6.75 -15.99
N GLU A 61 -11.47 6.32 -15.79
CA GLU A 61 -12.66 7.08 -16.18
C GLU A 61 -12.74 8.41 -15.42
N ASP A 62 -12.53 8.39 -14.10
CA ASP A 62 -12.49 9.60 -13.25
C ASP A 62 -11.42 10.60 -13.72
N VAL A 63 -10.24 10.08 -14.09
CA VAL A 63 -9.14 10.91 -14.62
C VAL A 63 -9.53 11.53 -15.96
N VAL A 64 -10.15 10.76 -16.84
CA VAL A 64 -10.59 11.22 -18.15
C VAL A 64 -11.70 12.27 -18.04
N GLU A 65 -12.66 12.10 -17.14
CA GLU A 65 -13.70 13.10 -16.84
C GLU A 65 -13.06 14.40 -16.34
N THR A 66 -12.17 14.29 -15.34
CA THR A 66 -11.45 15.45 -14.77
C THR A 66 -10.66 16.21 -15.83
N LEU A 67 -9.98 15.51 -16.74
CA LEU A 67 -9.21 16.15 -17.82
C LEU A 67 -10.14 16.83 -18.84
N GLN A 68 -11.29 16.22 -19.15
CA GLN A 68 -12.28 16.84 -20.03
C GLN A 68 -12.86 18.12 -19.42
N ASP A 69 -13.16 18.11 -18.13
CA ASP A 69 -13.60 19.31 -17.41
C ASP A 69 -12.55 20.42 -17.44
N GLN A 70 -11.27 20.08 -17.23
CA GLN A 70 -10.18 21.05 -17.36
C GLN A 70 -10.08 21.61 -18.78
N ILE A 71 -10.22 20.77 -19.81
CA ILE A 71 -10.23 21.23 -21.21
C ILE A 71 -11.40 22.18 -21.46
N LEU A 72 -12.59 21.85 -20.97
CA LEU A 72 -13.78 22.71 -21.09
C LEU A 72 -13.57 24.04 -20.37
N TYR A 73 -13.00 24.02 -19.16
CA TYR A 73 -12.67 25.21 -18.40
C TYR A 73 -11.62 26.08 -19.13
N LEU A 74 -10.54 25.48 -19.64
CA LEU A 74 -9.49 26.17 -20.39
C LEU A 74 -9.98 26.80 -21.70
N LYS A 75 -11.05 26.27 -22.30
CA LYS A 75 -11.70 26.87 -23.47
C LYS A 75 -12.49 28.13 -23.13
N THR A 76 -12.83 28.35 -21.86
CA THR A 76 -13.51 29.57 -21.43
C THR A 76 -12.53 30.75 -21.37
N PRO A 77 -12.98 32.00 -21.60
CA PRO A 77 -12.15 33.18 -21.43
C PRO A 77 -11.60 33.36 -20.01
N GLU A 78 -12.37 32.94 -19.00
CA GLU A 78 -11.97 32.93 -17.59
C GLU A 78 -10.81 31.96 -17.36
N GLY A 79 -11.00 30.70 -17.73
CA GLY A 79 -10.00 29.65 -17.50
C GLY A 79 -8.72 29.84 -18.30
N LEU A 80 -8.80 30.41 -19.50
CA LEU A 80 -7.60 30.79 -20.26
C LEU A 80 -6.80 31.89 -19.55
N ARG A 81 -7.48 32.92 -19.01
CA ARG A 81 -6.81 33.99 -18.25
C ARG A 81 -6.17 33.44 -16.98
N ASP A 82 -6.85 32.54 -16.28
CA ASP A 82 -6.32 31.92 -15.07
C ASP A 82 -5.12 31.00 -15.35
N ALA A 83 -5.17 30.24 -16.45
CA ALA A 83 -4.03 29.43 -16.89
C ALA A 83 -2.83 30.29 -17.28
N ILE A 84 -3.06 31.39 -18.00
CA ILE A 84 -2.00 32.35 -18.35
C ILE A 84 -1.41 32.99 -17.07
N ARG A 85 -2.23 33.34 -16.09
CA ARG A 85 -1.78 33.87 -14.80
C ARG A 85 -0.92 32.85 -14.04
N THR A 86 -1.39 31.61 -13.93
CA THR A 86 -0.74 30.57 -13.12
C THR A 86 0.51 30.00 -13.78
N GLN A 87 0.47 29.73 -15.09
CA GLN A 87 1.58 29.08 -15.81
C GLN A 87 2.63 30.07 -16.31
N LEU A 88 2.19 31.24 -16.82
CA LEU A 88 3.10 32.24 -17.40
C LEU A 88 3.41 33.39 -16.42
N GLY A 89 2.77 33.40 -15.25
CA GLY A 89 2.96 34.45 -14.27
C GLY A 89 2.48 35.82 -14.75
N TYR A 90 1.54 35.85 -15.69
CA TYR A 90 0.99 37.09 -16.22
C TYR A 90 0.25 37.86 -15.12
N LEU A 91 0.46 39.17 -15.08
CA LEU A 91 -0.21 40.10 -14.16
C LEU A 91 -1.22 40.92 -14.94
N GLN A 92 -2.37 41.23 -14.33
CA GLN A 92 -3.27 42.21 -14.91
C GLN A 92 -2.62 43.61 -14.98
N PRO A 93 -3.07 44.51 -15.87
CA PRO A 93 -2.47 45.84 -16.04
C PRO A 93 -2.36 46.68 -14.76
N ASN A 94 -3.18 46.37 -13.75
CA ASN A 94 -3.23 47.01 -12.44
C ASN A 94 -2.67 46.15 -11.28
N GLU A 95 -2.15 44.96 -11.54
CA GLU A 95 -1.51 44.11 -10.53
C GLU A 95 0.01 44.36 -10.48
N ARG A 96 0.58 44.35 -9.26
CA ARG A 96 2.03 44.43 -9.03
C ARG A 96 2.48 43.26 -8.19
N ARG A 97 3.58 42.61 -8.58
CA ARG A 97 4.27 41.65 -7.73
C ARG A 97 4.91 42.40 -6.56
N LEU A 98 4.42 42.15 -5.35
CA LEU A 98 5.11 42.54 -4.14
C LEU A 98 6.05 41.39 -3.76
N PRO A 99 7.37 41.58 -3.81
CA PRO A 99 8.27 40.58 -3.25
C PRO A 99 7.94 40.42 -1.78
N MET A 100 7.78 39.18 -1.32
CA MET A 100 7.83 38.93 0.12
C MET A 100 9.22 39.37 0.59
N MET A 101 9.28 40.31 1.53
CA MET A 101 10.52 40.54 2.25
C MET A 101 10.91 39.24 2.95
N ASP A 102 12.23 39.02 3.08
CA ASP A 102 12.74 37.95 3.92
C ASP A 102 12.05 38.03 5.28
N ILE A 103 11.51 36.90 5.73
CA ILE A 103 10.95 36.79 7.06
C ILE A 103 12.11 37.15 8.00
N PRO A 104 12.00 38.22 8.82
CA PRO A 104 13.09 38.62 9.68
C PRO A 104 13.47 37.41 10.52
N ALA A 105 14.76 37.07 10.54
CA ALA A 105 15.25 35.96 11.34
C ALA A 105 14.69 36.13 12.75
N LEU A 106 13.89 35.16 13.18
CA LEU A 106 13.28 35.19 14.50
C LEU A 106 14.44 35.36 15.49
N SER A 107 14.43 36.46 16.25
CA SER A 107 15.50 36.71 17.20
C SER A 107 15.52 35.53 18.17
N ALA A 108 16.58 34.70 18.11
CA ALA A 108 16.75 33.54 18.97
C ALA A 108 16.83 33.92 20.46
N THR A 109 17.02 35.21 20.73
CA THR A 109 17.03 35.80 22.05
C THR A 109 15.63 36.34 22.37
N LEU A 110 14.97 35.66 23.31
CA LEU A 110 13.76 36.19 23.92
C LEU A 110 14.12 37.44 24.75
N PRO A 111 13.30 38.51 24.72
CA PRO A 111 13.54 39.69 25.53
C PRO A 111 13.57 39.37 27.02
N GLU A 112 14.45 40.01 27.78
CA GLU A 112 14.55 39.84 29.24
C GLU A 112 13.48 40.65 29.98
N ARG A 113 12.22 40.44 29.62
CA ARG A 113 11.05 41.09 30.23
C ARG A 113 9.91 40.10 30.40
N TRP A 114 9.04 40.35 31.36
CA TRP A 114 7.82 39.56 31.52
C TRP A 114 6.99 39.61 30.22
N PRO A 115 6.41 38.49 29.74
CA PRO A 115 6.39 37.13 30.30
C PRO A 115 7.52 36.20 29.81
N TYR A 116 8.44 36.70 28.98
CA TYR A 116 9.45 35.90 28.30
C TYR A 116 10.52 35.32 29.22
N THR A 117 10.72 35.91 30.40
CA THR A 117 11.59 35.38 31.45
C THR A 117 11.14 34.02 31.98
N LEU A 118 9.82 33.73 31.97
CA LEU A 118 9.30 32.42 32.36
C LEU A 118 9.63 31.35 31.30
N VAL A 119 9.50 31.72 30.03
CA VAL A 119 9.79 30.82 28.90
C VAL A 119 11.29 30.55 28.82
N SER A 120 12.15 31.56 28.97
CA SER A 120 13.61 31.35 29.00
C SER A 120 14.03 30.46 30.16
N GLY A 121 13.48 30.66 31.36
CA GLY A 121 13.70 29.79 32.51
C GLY A 121 13.27 28.34 32.27
N ALA A 122 12.09 28.13 31.69
CA ALA A 122 11.59 26.79 31.35
C ALA A 122 12.47 26.09 30.30
N LEU A 123 12.95 26.81 29.29
CA LEU A 123 13.86 26.27 28.28
C LEU A 123 15.20 25.84 28.88
N VAL A 124 15.77 26.63 29.81
CA VAL A 124 17.01 26.28 30.50
C VAL A 124 16.86 24.99 31.32
N VAL A 125 15.77 24.85 32.08
CA VAL A 125 15.52 23.62 32.85
C VAL A 125 15.40 22.41 31.90
N ARG A 126 14.70 22.58 30.78
CA ARG A 126 14.50 21.51 29.79
C ARG A 126 15.81 21.09 29.11
N THR A 127 16.71 22.02 28.79
CA THR A 127 17.99 21.69 28.15
C THR A 127 18.93 20.95 29.12
N ILE A 128 18.91 21.30 30.41
CA ILE A 128 19.66 20.59 31.46
C ILE A 128 19.13 19.15 31.62
N GLU A 129 17.81 18.96 31.66
CA GLU A 129 17.20 17.63 31.77
C GLU A 129 17.57 16.74 30.57
N VAL A 130 17.52 17.29 29.35
CA VAL A 130 17.91 16.55 28.14
C VAL A 130 19.40 16.17 28.14
N ALA A 131 20.26 17.05 28.67
CA ALA A 131 21.70 16.77 28.79
C ALA A 131 22.00 15.64 29.80
N ASP A 132 21.34 15.66 30.97
CA ASP A 132 21.44 14.59 31.98
C ASP A 132 20.93 13.25 31.43
N ARG A 133 19.79 13.26 30.73
CA ARG A 133 19.23 12.09 30.06
C ARG A 133 20.20 11.48 29.03
N ARG A 134 20.82 12.34 28.20
CA ARG A 134 21.84 11.92 27.23
C ARG A 134 23.07 11.31 27.92
N ALA A 135 23.52 11.90 29.02
CA ALA A 135 24.65 11.38 29.80
C ALA A 135 24.37 9.99 30.40
N LYS A 136 23.10 9.69 30.69
CA LYS A 136 22.62 8.37 31.15
C LYS A 136 22.44 7.35 30.01
N GLY A 137 22.80 7.70 28.77
CA GLY A 137 22.71 6.80 27.61
C GLY A 137 21.30 6.63 27.04
N GLU A 138 20.32 7.39 27.53
CA GLU A 138 18.98 7.42 26.97
C GLU A 138 18.98 8.31 25.72
N ILE A 139 18.63 7.74 24.56
CA ILE A 139 18.52 8.49 23.30
C ILE A 139 17.33 9.45 23.44
N PRO A 140 17.56 10.78 23.47
CA PRO A 140 16.45 11.71 23.53
C PRO A 140 15.68 11.63 22.20
N LEU A 141 14.37 11.37 22.28
CA LEU A 141 13.46 11.57 21.15
C LEU A 141 13.65 13.02 20.68
N GLN A 142 14.18 13.22 19.48
CA GLN A 142 14.37 14.55 18.91
C GLN A 142 13.04 15.33 19.00
N PRO A 143 12.98 16.47 19.70
CA PRO A 143 11.86 17.37 19.51
C PRO A 143 11.98 17.97 18.10
N LEU A 144 10.94 17.69 17.30
CA LEU A 144 10.51 18.32 16.06
C LEU A 144 11.52 19.34 15.48
N THR A 145 12.21 18.91 14.42
CA THR A 145 12.77 19.85 13.43
C THR A 145 11.67 20.79 12.94
N PRO A 146 11.95 22.09 12.72
CA PRO A 146 11.01 23.00 12.09
C PRO A 146 10.62 22.52 10.69
#